data_AF-A0A3M1GUS5-F1
#
_entry.id   AF-A0A3M1GUS5-F1
#
_cell.length_a   1.000
_cell.length_b   1.000
_cell.length_c   1.000
_cell.angle_alpha   90.00
_cell.angle_beta   90.00
_cell.angle_gamma   90.00
#
_symmetry.space_group_name_H-M   'P 1'
#
loop_
_entity.id
_entity.type
_entity.pdbx_description
1 polymer ?
#
loop_
_entity_poly.entity_id
_entity_poly.type
_entity_poly.pdbx_seq_one_letter_code
_entity_poly.pdbx_strand_id
1 'polypeptide(L)'
;MLLDVEINKVREAIEEHLEGHKYRIGVKSKAITIYESLGPDMRELANMFASIWGLSGEALEDFSERLAREHEIYTQYTPVMRFTLSDTKKRLFRAERMSYLGEGGWIGIEYGKPIEELAKRLIPVLGTEEFFEL
;
A
#
# COMPACT_ATOMS: atom_id res chain seq x y z
N MET A 1 -12.09 16.52 8.98
CA MET A 1 -10.72 16.42 8.46
C MET A 1 -10.08 15.20 9.11
N LEU A 2 -9.16 14.54 8.40
CA LEU A 2 -8.33 13.48 8.97
C LEU A 2 -7.37 14.06 10.00
N LEU A 3 -7.03 13.28 11.02
CA LEU A 3 -6.03 13.61 12.02
C LEU A 3 -4.71 12.91 11.69
N ASP A 4 -3.57 13.51 12.06
CA ASP A 4 -2.26 12.91 11.78
C ASP A 4 -2.10 11.53 12.42
N VAL A 5 -2.65 11.34 13.62
CA VAL A 5 -2.67 10.04 14.30
C VAL A 5 -3.37 8.97 13.45
N GLU A 6 -4.44 9.32 12.73
CA GLU A 6 -5.17 8.37 11.89
C GLU A 6 -4.40 8.01 10.64
N ILE A 7 -3.68 8.98 10.07
CA ILE A 7 -2.81 8.77 8.92
C ILE A 7 -1.63 7.88 9.32
N ASN A 8 -1.02 8.15 10.48
CA ASN A 8 0.11 7.39 10.98
C ASN A 8 -0.27 5.93 11.29
N LYS A 9 -1.47 5.65 11.81
CA LYS A 9 -1.94 4.27 11.99
C LYS A 9 -1.98 3.47 10.69
N VAL A 10 -2.32 4.11 9.57
CA VAL A 10 -2.27 3.46 8.26
C VAL A 10 -0.82 3.30 7.78
N ARG A 11 0.04 4.31 8.02
CA ARG A 11 1.48 4.21 7.67
C ARG A 11 2.16 3.06 8.41
N GLU A 12 2.02 3.03 9.73
CA GLU A 12 2.60 2.00 10.60
C GLU A 12 2.19 0.60 10.13
N ALA A 13 0.90 0.39 9.86
CA ALA A 13 0.41 -0.90 9.37
C ALA A 13 0.97 -1.29 7.98
N ILE A 14 1.24 -0.30 7.10
CA ILE A 14 1.91 -0.55 5.81
C ILE A 14 3.39 -0.87 6.02
N GLU A 15 4.08 -0.18 6.93
CA GLU A 15 5.47 -0.45 7.27
C GLU A 15 5.66 -1.85 7.90
N GLU A 16 4.67 -2.33 8.66
CA GLU A 16 4.64 -3.67 9.25
C GLU A 16 4.26 -4.78 8.23
N HIS A 17 3.74 -4.43 7.06
CA HIS A 17 3.35 -5.38 6.03
C HIS A 17 4.58 -6.07 5.40
N LEU A 18 4.52 -7.39 5.18
CA LEU A 18 5.63 -8.16 4.60
C LEU A 18 6.13 -7.59 3.26
N GLU A 19 5.19 -7.11 2.45
CA GLU A 19 5.45 -6.44 1.16
C GLU A 19 5.16 -4.94 1.21
N GLY A 20 5.32 -4.30 2.38
CA GLY A 20 5.02 -2.89 2.60
C GLY A 20 5.65 -1.94 1.57
N HIS A 21 6.81 -2.31 1.03
CA HIS A 21 7.53 -1.54 0.00
C HIS A 21 6.78 -1.43 -1.33
N LYS A 22 5.81 -2.31 -1.62
CA LYS A 22 4.94 -2.24 -2.81
C LYS A 22 3.86 -1.17 -2.66
N TYR A 23 3.61 -0.69 -1.44
CA TYR A 23 2.50 0.18 -1.15
C TYR A 23 2.91 1.62 -0.85
N ARG A 24 2.05 2.57 -1.22
CA ARG A 24 2.15 3.99 -0.85
C ARG A 24 0.79 4.51 -0.42
N ILE A 25 0.78 5.51 0.45
CA ILE A 25 -0.46 6.18 0.86
C ILE A 25 -0.59 7.57 0.24
N GLY A 26 -1.79 7.90 -0.23
CA GLY A 26 -2.18 9.24 -0.61
C GLY A 26 -3.31 9.74 0.28
N VAL A 27 -3.21 10.97 0.76
CA VAL A 27 -4.22 11.56 1.65
C VAL A 27 -4.92 12.70 0.92
N LYS A 28 -6.25 12.64 0.82
CA LYS A 28 -7.06 13.69 0.20
C LYS A 28 -8.35 13.92 0.99
N SER A 29 -8.48 15.10 1.59
CA SER A 29 -9.67 15.54 2.34
C SER A 29 -10.05 14.63 3.52
N LYS A 30 -10.92 13.64 3.29
CA LYS A 30 -11.42 12.67 4.28
C LYS A 30 -10.99 11.23 3.98
N ALA A 31 -10.18 11.04 2.93
CA ALA A 31 -9.79 9.73 2.47
C ALA A 31 -8.28 9.52 2.58
N ILE A 32 -7.91 8.31 3.01
CA ILE A 32 -6.57 7.74 2.91
C ILE A 32 -6.65 6.63 1.87
N THR A 33 -5.99 6.80 0.73
CA THR A 33 -5.95 5.82 -0.36
C THR A 33 -4.62 5.10 -0.35
N ILE A 34 -4.65 3.78 -0.36
CA ILE A 34 -3.49 2.91 -0.50
C ILE A 34 -3.36 2.56 -1.98
N TYR A 35 -2.15 2.76 -2.49
CA TYR A 35 -1.77 2.45 -3.86
C TYR A 35 -0.75 1.34 -3.86
N GLU A 36 -0.85 0.44 -4.83
CA GLU A 36 0.09 -0.65 -5.06
C GLU A 36 0.91 -0.36 -6.32
N SER A 37 2.20 -0.67 -6.29
CA SER A 37 3.10 -0.55 -7.44
C SER A 37 2.71 -1.53 -8.54
N LEU A 38 2.59 -1.03 -9.76
CA LEU A 38 2.46 -1.80 -10.98
C LEU A 38 3.84 -2.06 -11.57
N GLY A 39 4.17 -3.34 -11.73
CA GLY A 39 5.43 -3.77 -12.34
C GLY A 39 6.13 -4.84 -11.52
N PRO A 40 7.22 -5.42 -12.07
CA PRO A 40 8.00 -6.42 -11.36
C PRO A 40 8.67 -5.79 -10.12
N ASP A 41 8.78 -6.57 -9.05
CA ASP A 41 9.46 -6.13 -7.84
C ASP A 41 10.95 -5.92 -8.13
N MET A 42 11.37 -4.65 -8.19
CA MET A 42 12.75 -4.32 -8.53
C MET A 42 13.74 -4.77 -7.46
N ARG A 43 13.31 -5.02 -6.21
CA ARG A 43 14.17 -5.60 -5.18
C ARG A 43 14.41 -7.09 -5.45
N GLU A 44 13.37 -7.81 -5.86
CA GLU A 44 13.52 -9.20 -6.30
C GLU A 44 14.39 -9.30 -7.56
N LEU A 45 14.16 -8.42 -8.54
CA LEU A 45 15.00 -8.33 -9.73
C LEU A 45 16.45 -8.00 -9.35
N ALA A 46 16.68 -7.02 -8.48
CA ALA A 46 18.03 -6.66 -8.03
C ALA A 46 18.74 -7.85 -7.39
N ASN A 47 18.06 -8.60 -6.52
CA ASN A 47 18.61 -9.79 -5.88
C ASN A 47 18.92 -10.90 -6.91
N MET A 48 18.05 -11.08 -7.90
CA MET A 48 18.25 -12.04 -8.98
C MET A 48 19.47 -11.67 -9.84
N PHE A 49 19.59 -10.41 -10.25
CA PHE A 49 20.74 -9.91 -11.01
C PHE A 49 22.03 -9.99 -10.19
N ALA A 50 21.99 -9.61 -8.92
CA ALA A 50 23.13 -9.73 -8.03
C ALA A 50 23.62 -11.18 -7.92
N SER A 51 22.70 -12.13 -7.80
CA SER A 51 23.01 -13.56 -7.76
C SER A 51 23.64 -14.06 -9.06
N ILE A 52 23.08 -13.68 -10.22
CA ILE A 52 23.61 -14.08 -11.55
C ILE A 52 25.01 -13.49 -11.79
N TRP A 53 25.27 -12.26 -11.32
CA TRP A 53 26.48 -11.50 -11.62
C TRP A 53 27.53 -11.57 -10.49
N GLY A 54 27.24 -12.28 -9.40
CA GLY A 54 28.15 -12.43 -8.26
C GLY A 54 28.41 -11.13 -7.48
N LEU A 55 27.48 -10.17 -7.53
CA LEU A 55 27.61 -8.92 -6.78
C LEU A 55 27.40 -9.18 -5.28
N SER A 56 28.28 -8.62 -4.46
CA SER A 56 28.20 -8.72 -3.00
C SER A 56 28.79 -7.48 -2.31
N GLY A 57 28.47 -7.29 -1.02
CA GLY A 57 28.96 -6.17 -0.24
C GLY A 57 28.54 -4.81 -0.82
N GLU A 58 29.46 -3.84 -0.82
CA GLU A 58 29.21 -2.47 -1.29
C GLU A 58 28.72 -2.39 -2.75
N ALA A 59 29.14 -3.33 -3.61
CA ALA A 59 28.70 -3.35 -5.02
C ALA A 59 27.21 -3.74 -5.18
N LEU A 60 26.70 -4.58 -4.27
CA LEU A 60 25.28 -4.89 -4.21
C LEU A 60 24.47 -3.70 -3.68
N GLU A 61 25.00 -3.01 -2.67
CA GLU A 61 24.37 -1.83 -2.08
C GLU A 61 24.24 -0.70 -3.11
N ASP A 62 25.32 -0.29 -3.80
CA ASP A 62 25.26 0.75 -4.85
C ASP A 62 24.32 0.35 -6.01
N PHE A 63 24.34 -0.91 -6.42
CA PHE A 63 23.43 -1.40 -7.47
C PHE A 63 21.97 -1.34 -7.03
N SER A 64 21.67 -1.78 -5.80
CA SER A 64 20.33 -1.75 -5.25
C SER A 64 19.82 -0.31 -5.06
N GLU A 65 20.66 0.62 -4.64
CA GLU A 65 20.31 2.03 -4.50
C GLU A 65 20.00 2.70 -5.85
N ARG A 66 20.78 2.37 -6.89
CA ARG A 66 20.54 2.86 -8.25
C ARG A 66 19.22 2.35 -8.81
N LEU A 67 18.96 1.04 -8.66
CA LEU A 67 17.69 0.44 -9.07
C LEU A 67 16.51 1.00 -8.27
N ALA A 68 16.67 1.21 -6.96
CA ALA A 68 15.65 1.83 -6.14
C ALA A 68 15.31 3.25 -6.63
N ARG A 69 16.33 4.06 -6.96
CA ARG A 69 16.13 5.40 -7.54
C ARG A 69 15.41 5.38 -8.89
N GLU A 70 15.78 4.45 -9.79
CA GLU A 70 15.06 4.32 -11.06
C GLU A 70 13.62 3.85 -10.86
N HIS A 71 13.41 2.89 -9.96
CA HIS A 71 12.08 2.39 -9.61
C HIS A 71 11.17 3.52 -9.08
N GLU A 72 11.68 4.39 -8.20
CA GLU A 72 10.86 5.50 -7.70
C GLU A 72 10.35 6.45 -8.79
N ILE A 73 11.07 6.59 -9.91
CA ILE A 73 10.74 7.50 -11.01
C ILE A 73 9.74 6.86 -11.98
N TYR A 74 9.88 5.56 -12.28
CA TYR A 74 9.13 4.90 -13.35
C TYR A 74 7.98 4.01 -12.86
N THR A 75 7.91 3.71 -11.56
CA THR A 75 6.86 2.84 -11.03
C THR A 75 5.51 3.52 -11.07
N GLN A 76 4.61 2.92 -11.85
CA GLN A 76 3.21 3.29 -11.86
C GLN A 76 2.54 2.74 -10.61
N TYR A 77 1.55 3.45 -10.10
CA TYR A 77 0.82 3.06 -8.90
C TYR A 77 -0.67 3.03 -9.19
N THR A 78 -1.35 1.95 -8.82
CA THR A 78 -2.80 1.81 -8.94
C THR A 78 -3.46 1.88 -7.55
N PRO A 79 -4.59 2.59 -7.39
CA PRO A 79 -5.33 2.56 -6.13
C PRO A 79 -5.93 1.18 -5.89
N VAL A 80 -5.73 0.61 -4.69
CA VAL A 80 -6.25 -0.74 -4.34
C VAL A 80 -7.22 -0.72 -3.16
N MET A 81 -7.00 0.16 -2.19
CA MET A 81 -7.85 0.29 -1.00
C MET A 81 -7.99 1.75 -0.61
N ARG A 82 -9.11 2.10 0.04
CA ARG A 82 -9.34 3.43 0.58
C ARG A 82 -10.11 3.38 1.90
N PHE A 83 -9.62 4.13 2.87
CA PHE A 83 -10.36 4.44 4.10
C PHE A 83 -10.95 5.84 3.98
N THR A 84 -12.27 5.96 4.13
CA THR A 84 -12.97 7.24 4.09
C THR A 84 -13.63 7.53 5.44
N LEU A 85 -13.26 8.65 6.06
CA LEU A 85 -13.88 9.14 7.30
C LEU A 85 -15.36 9.45 7.05
N SER A 86 -16.25 8.62 7.61
CA SER A 86 -17.70 8.69 7.43
C SER A 86 -18.39 9.43 8.58
N ASP A 87 -17.88 9.32 9.81
CA ASP A 87 -18.37 10.06 10.98
C ASP A 87 -17.22 10.82 11.67
N THR A 88 -17.24 12.15 11.54
CA THR A 88 -16.20 13.02 12.13
C THR A 88 -16.29 13.15 13.65
N LYS A 89 -17.46 12.93 14.25
CA LYS A 89 -17.66 13.05 15.71
C LYS A 89 -17.21 11.78 16.42
N LYS A 90 -17.60 10.63 15.87
CA LYS A 90 -17.24 9.31 16.42
C LYS A 90 -15.92 8.76 15.89
N ARG A 91 -15.28 9.47 14.95
CA ARG A 91 -14.04 9.05 14.25
C ARG A 91 -14.19 7.68 13.59
N LEU A 92 -15.30 7.47 12.89
CA LEU A 92 -15.59 6.21 12.21
C LEU A 92 -15.31 6.33 10.71
N PHE A 93 -14.85 5.22 10.16
CA PHE A 93 -14.42 5.09 8.79
C PHE A 93 -15.24 4.01 8.08
N ARG A 94 -15.27 4.11 6.76
CA ARG A 94 -15.56 2.98 5.87
C ARG A 94 -14.29 2.59 5.14
N ALA A 95 -14.10 1.29 4.92
CA ALA A 95 -13.07 0.75 4.05
C ALA A 95 -13.70 0.36 2.72
N GLU A 96 -13.01 0.68 1.64
CA GLU A 96 -13.42 0.40 0.27
C GLU A 96 -12.26 -0.26 -0.48
N ARG A 97 -12.53 -1.28 -1.30
CA ARG A 97 -11.57 -1.84 -2.27
C ARG A 97 -11.86 -1.34 -3.67
N MET A 98 -10.83 -1.23 -4.50
CA MET A 98 -10.98 -0.89 -5.91
C MET A 98 -11.48 -2.12 -6.68
N SER A 99 -12.50 -1.93 -7.51
CA SER A 99 -12.98 -2.87 -8.51
C SER A 99 -12.58 -2.40 -9.89
N TYR A 100 -12.14 -3.34 -10.71
CA TYR A 100 -11.74 -3.13 -12.10
C TYR A 100 -12.74 -3.73 -13.09
N LEU A 101 -13.86 -4.29 -12.60
CA LEU A 101 -14.93 -4.82 -13.44
C LEU A 101 -15.90 -3.71 -13.89
N GLY A 102 -16.34 -3.74 -15.15
CA GLY A 102 -17.28 -2.77 -15.70
C GLY A 102 -16.71 -1.36 -15.75
N GLU A 103 -17.44 -0.36 -15.23
CA GLU A 103 -16.96 1.02 -15.11
C GLU A 103 -15.87 1.19 -14.02
N GLY A 104 -15.59 0.12 -13.27
CA GLY A 104 -14.73 0.14 -12.11
C GLY A 104 -15.31 0.98 -10.96
N GLY A 105 -14.55 1.11 -9.88
CA GLY A 105 -14.89 1.99 -8.78
C GLY A 105 -14.60 1.40 -7.41
N TRP A 106 -15.21 1.99 -6.39
CA TRP A 106 -14.95 1.65 -5.00
C TRP A 106 -16.09 0.80 -4.45
N ILE A 107 -15.78 -0.43 -4.03
CA ILE A 107 -16.70 -1.34 -3.35
C ILE A 107 -16.42 -1.25 -1.85
N GLY A 108 -17.42 -0.89 -1.06
CA GLY A 108 -17.24 -0.83 0.39
C GLY A 108 -17.30 -2.21 1.03
N ILE A 109 -16.26 -2.55 1.79
CA ILE A 109 -16.03 -3.88 2.39
C ILE A 109 -16.29 -3.88 3.91
N GLU A 110 -16.03 -2.76 4.58
CA GLU A 110 -16.24 -2.61 6.03
C GLU A 110 -16.69 -1.19 6.38
N TYR A 111 -17.49 -1.04 7.44
CA TYR A 111 -18.12 0.23 7.78
C TYR A 111 -18.22 0.48 9.29
N GLY A 112 -18.15 1.74 9.68
CA GLY A 112 -18.50 2.17 11.03
C GLY A 112 -17.48 1.80 12.10
N LYS A 113 -16.21 1.64 11.72
CA LYS A 113 -15.12 1.25 12.61
C LYS A 113 -14.04 2.34 12.72
N PRO A 114 -13.29 2.41 13.84
CA PRO A 114 -12.10 3.24 13.93
C PRO A 114 -11.03 2.81 12.92
N ILE A 115 -10.21 3.77 12.47
CA ILE A 115 -9.17 3.50 11.46
C ILE A 115 -8.16 2.45 11.90
N GLU A 116 -7.80 2.40 13.18
CA GLU A 116 -6.82 1.45 13.71
C GLU A 116 -7.33 0.01 13.61
N GLU A 117 -8.62 -0.22 13.88
CA GLU A 117 -9.24 -1.55 13.73
C GLU A 117 -9.26 -1.98 12.27
N LEU A 118 -9.64 -1.08 11.36
CA LEU A 118 -9.67 -1.34 9.93
C LEU A 118 -8.27 -1.61 9.37
N ALA A 119 -7.29 -0.76 9.71
CA ALA A 119 -5.91 -0.88 9.28
C ALA A 119 -5.32 -2.23 9.71
N LYS A 120 -5.46 -2.57 11.00
CA LYS A 120 -4.92 -3.82 11.56
C LYS A 120 -5.53 -5.08 10.92
N ARG A 121 -6.79 -5.02 10.49
CA ARG A 121 -7.47 -6.18 9.89
C ARG A 121 -7.22 -6.29 8.39
N LEU A 122 -7.24 -5.17 7.67
CA LEU A 122 -7.34 -5.15 6.22
C LEU A 122 -6.00 -4.96 5.52
N ILE A 123 -5.05 -4.27 6.14
CA ILE A 123 -3.73 -4.04 5.53
C ILE A 123 -2.91 -5.33 5.44
N PRO A 124 -2.86 -6.22 6.47
CA PRO A 124 -2.09 -7.46 6.41
C PRO A 124 -2.45 -8.43 5.29
N VAL A 125 -3.65 -8.30 4.71
CA VAL A 125 -4.14 -9.18 3.64
C VAL A 125 -4.01 -8.54 2.25
N LEU A 126 -3.50 -7.31 2.14
CA LEU A 126 -3.29 -6.67 0.83
C LEU A 126 -2.40 -7.53 -0.07
N GLY A 127 -2.75 -7.61 -1.36
CA GLY A 127 -2.02 -8.42 -2.34
C GLY A 127 -2.30 -9.93 -2.26
N THR A 128 -3.14 -10.38 -1.31
CA THR A 128 -3.54 -11.79 -1.18
C THR A 128 -4.91 -12.05 -1.83
N GLU A 129 -5.22 -13.31 -2.12
CA GLU A 129 -6.56 -13.72 -2.58
C GLU A 129 -7.65 -13.36 -1.55
N GLU A 130 -7.34 -13.46 -0.24
CA GLU A 130 -8.28 -13.13 0.84
C GLU A 130 -8.80 -11.69 0.72
N PHE A 131 -7.95 -10.74 0.31
CA PHE A 131 -8.37 -9.36 0.14
C PHE A 131 -9.42 -9.18 -0.98
N PHE A 132 -9.40 -10.02 -2.01
CA PHE A 132 -10.36 -9.95 -3.11
C PHE A 132 -11.69 -10.65 -2.80
N GLU A 133 -11.74 -11.46 -1.73
CA GLU A 133 -12.95 -12.14 -1.24
C GLU A 133 -13.71 -11.31 -0.18
N LEU A 134 -13.18 -10.15 0.23
CA LEU A 134 -13.82 -9.21 1.18
C LEU A 134 -14.94 -8.34 0.57
#